data_AF-S9QFG6-F1
#
_entry.id   AF-S9QFG6-F1
#
_cell.length_a   1.000
_cell.length_b   1.000
_cell.length_c   1.000
_cell.angle_alpha   90.00
_cell.angle_beta   90.00
_cell.angle_gamma   90.00
#
_symmetry.space_group_name_H-M   'P 1'
#
loop_
_entity.id
_entity.type
_entity.pdbx_description
1 polymer ?
#
loop_
_entity_poly.entity_id
_entity_poly.type
_entity_poly.pdbx_seq_one_letter_code
_entity_poly.pdbx_strand_id
1 'polypeptide(L)' 'MTKALGVTQQTIGAEIAPGVPWCFATSAGQDIALTLKSGNFGAESFFADAVAKL' A
#
# COMPACT_ATOMS: atom_id res chain seq x y z
N MET A 1 -10.01 -5.76 -5.54
CA MET A 1 -10.24 -4.85 -4.41
C MET A 1 -9.92 -3.40 -4.78
N THR A 2 -8.71 -3.07 -5.25
CA THR A 2 -8.28 -1.69 -5.56
C THR A 2 -9.19 -0.93 -6.53
N LYS A 3 -9.76 -1.59 -7.55
CA LYS A 3 -10.72 -0.96 -8.49
C LYS A 3 -11.99 -0.44 -7.81
N ALA A 4 -12.44 -1.07 -6.73
CA ALA A 4 -13.62 -0.64 -5.99
C ALA A 4 -13.40 0.71 -5.27
N LEU A 5 -12.13 1.09 -5.06
CA LEU A 5 -11.77 2.39 -4.50
C LEU A 5 -11.80 3.52 -5.55
N GLY A 6 -12.20 3.25 -6.80
CA GLY A 6 -12.33 4.28 -7.83
C GLY A 6 -11.02 4.98 -8.22
N VAL A 7 -9.87 4.38 -7.89
CA VAL A 7 -8.55 4.96 -8.12
C VAL A 7 -8.10 4.68 -9.55
N THR A 8 -7.71 5.72 -10.29
CA THR A 8 -7.20 5.60 -11.67
C THR A 8 -5.68 5.75 -11.77
N GLN A 9 -5.05 6.35 -10.76
CA GLN A 9 -3.61 6.55 -10.68
C GLN A 9 -3.13 6.35 -9.25
N GLN A 10 -1.90 5.86 -9.09
CA GLN A 10 -1.22 5.72 -7.81
C GLN A 10 0.23 6.19 -7.96
N THR A 11 0.76 6.79 -6.88
CA THR A 11 2.17 7.11 -6.72
C THR A 11 2.82 6.02 -5.88
N ILE A 12 3.90 5.42 -6.39
CA ILE A 12 4.67 4.42 -5.66
C ILE A 12 5.56 5.12 -4.64
N GLY A 13 5.48 4.68 -3.38
CA GLY A 13 6.29 5.16 -2.27
C GLY A 13 7.35 4.17 -1.83
N ALA A 14 7.78 4.28 -0.56
CA ALA A 14 8.80 3.43 0.01
C ALA A 14 8.38 1.95 0.11
N GLU A 15 9.37 1.05 0.03
CA GLU A 15 9.14 -0.38 0.27
C GLU A 15 8.94 -0.68 1.75
N ILE A 16 7.82 -1.37 2.04
CA ILE A 16 7.56 -1.92 3.37
C ILE A 16 8.39 -3.20 3.54
N ALA A 17 8.36 -4.06 2.53
CA ALA A 17 9.15 -5.28 2.39
C ALA A 17 9.60 -5.44 0.92
N PRO A 18 10.58 -6.32 0.61
CA PRO A 18 11.06 -6.50 -0.75
C PRO A 18 9.92 -6.79 -1.74
N GLY A 19 9.75 -5.93 -2.74
CA GLY A 19 8.69 -6.04 -3.75
C GLY A 19 7.28 -5.69 -3.27
N VAL A 20 7.14 -5.10 -2.08
CA VAL A 20 5.85 -4.67 -1.51
C VAL A 20 5.94 -3.21 -1.08
N PRO A 21 5.68 -2.26 -2.01
CA PRO A 21 5.71 -0.83 -1.71
C PRO A 21 4.41 -0.33 -1.08
N TRP A 22 4.51 0.84 -0.44
CA TRP A 22 3.37 1.73 -0.27
C TRP A 22 2.97 2.32 -1.63
N CYS A 23 1.67 2.48 -1.82
CA CYS A 23 1.07 3.20 -2.93
C CYS A 23 0.12 4.27 -2.38
N PHE A 24 0.23 5.48 -2.89
CA PHE A 24 -0.59 6.61 -2.48
C PHE A 24 -1.49 7.05 -3.62
N ALA A 25 -2.71 7.47 -3.30
CA ALA A 25 -3.62 8.03 -4.27
C ALA A 25 -4.71 8.86 -3.62
N THR A 26 -5.46 9.59 -4.43
CA THR A 26 -6.67 10.27 -3.99
C THR A 26 -7.89 9.52 -4.51
N SER A 27 -8.84 9.23 -3.63
CA SER A 27 -10.13 8.61 -3.94
C SER A 27 -11.25 9.41 -3.29
N ALA A 28 -12.27 9.79 -4.07
CA ALA A 28 -13.40 10.60 -3.60
C ALA A 28 -12.99 11.88 -2.83
N GLY A 29 -11.86 12.50 -3.21
CA GLY A 29 -11.31 13.67 -2.54
C GLY A 29 -10.56 13.40 -1.23
N GLN A 30 -10.30 12.14 -0.90
CA GLN A 30 -9.50 11.72 0.26
C GLN A 30 -8.22 11.04 -0.16
N ASP A 31 -7.13 11.39 0.50
CA ASP A 31 -5.85 10.70 0.31
C ASP A 31 -5.88 9.36 1.02
N ILE A 32 -5.49 8.33 0.29
CA ILE A 32 -5.42 6.94 0.75
C ILE A 32 -4.00 6.41 0.55
N ALA A 33 -3.53 5.68 1.55
CA ALA A 33 -2.36 4.84 1.45
C ALA A 33 -2.80 3.38 1.40
N LEU A 34 -2.27 2.63 0.44
CA LEU A 34 -2.53 1.21 0.30
C LEU A 34 -1.25 0.45 -0.05
N THR A 35 -1.19 -0.82 0.31
CA THR A 35 -0.14 -1.73 -0.13
C THR A 35 -0.76 -3.04 -0.61
N LEU A 36 -0.23 -3.60 -1.69
CA LEU A 36 -0.72 -4.84 -2.29
C LEU A 36 0.30 -5.95 -2.05
N LYS A 37 0.13 -6.66 -0.94
CA LYS A 37 0.98 -7.79 -0.54
C LYS A 37 0.45 -9.09 -1.15
N SER A 38 1.28 -9.83 -1.88
CA SER A 38 0.94 -11.22 -2.22
C SER A 38 0.97 -12.10 -0.96
N GLY A 39 0.19 -13.19 -0.94
CA GLY A 39 0.00 -14.01 0.28
C GLY A 39 1.30 -14.42 0.98
N ASN A 40 2.34 -14.76 0.21
CA ASN A 40 3.60 -15.30 0.72
C ASN A 40 4.73 -14.27 0.93
N PHE A 41 4.48 -12.98 0.74
CA PHE A 41 5.54 -11.95 0.87
C PHE A 41 5.51 -11.25 2.23
N GLY A 42 6.67 -10.82 2.72
CA GLY A 42 6.80 -10.10 4.00
C GLY A 42 6.99 -11.00 5.22
N ALA A 43 7.55 -10.42 6.28
CA ALA A 43 7.72 -11.09 7.58
C ALA A 43 6.42 -11.12 8.38
N GLU A 44 6.38 -11.87 9.48
CA GLU A 44 5.27 -11.85 10.43
C GLU A 44 5.00 -10.44 10.98
N SER A 45 6.05 -9.60 11.08
CA SER A 45 5.99 -8.20 11.48
C SER A 45 5.41 -7.24 10.44
N PHE A 46 5.07 -7.69 9.23
CA PHE A 46 4.78 -6.83 8.08
C PHE A 46 3.80 -5.69 8.37
N PHE A 47 2.71 -5.96 9.10
CA PHE A 47 1.72 -4.93 9.40
C PHE A 47 2.25 -3.85 10.36
N ALA A 48 3.06 -4.23 11.34
CA ALA A 48 3.71 -3.27 12.23
C ALA A 48 4.75 -2.44 11.47
N ASP A 49 5.53 -3.09 10.60
CA ASP A 49 6.51 -2.44 9.74
C ASP A 49 5.85 -1.46 8.76
N ALA A 50 4.67 -1.81 8.23
CA ALA A 50 3.89 -0.96 7.34
C ALA A 50 3.48 0.34 8.05
N VAL A 51 2.88 0.23 9.24
CA VAL A 51 2.43 1.38 10.03
C VAL A 51 3.60 2.27 10.44
N ALA A 52 4.75 1.68 10.80
CA ALA A 52 5.95 2.43 11.17
C ALA A 52 6.60 3.18 9.99
N LYS A 53 6.29 2.80 8.75
CA LYS A 53 6.84 3.37 7.50
C LYS A 53 5.84 4.23 6.72
N LEU A 54 4.63 4.43 7.26
CA LEU A 54 3.61 5.30 6.68
C LEU A 54 3.85 6.75 7.12
#